data_AF-A0A1G4H6V8-F1
#
_entry.id   AF-A0A1G4H6V8-F1
#
_cell.length_a   1.000
_cell.length_b   1.000
_cell.length_c   1.000
_cell.angle_alpha   90.00
_cell.angle_beta   90.00
_cell.angle_gamma   90.00
#
_symmetry.space_group_name_H-M   'P 1'
#
loop_
_entity.id
_entity.type
_entity.pdbx_description
1 polymer ?
#
loop_
_entity_poly.entity_id
_entity_poly.type
_entity_poly.pdbx_seq_one_letter_code
_entity_poly.pdbx_strand_id
1 'polypeptide(L)'
;MIGGILISLILTTEVRRNFLYKSHLTYLWLLLTLLCSVLVVSLLALSRRGYKTKWKIKGKVFPPGDERQASALRAGHPFGSFTIGAYHHRENIPPGLLNQKGDPPFLRLHEKGVIGPWQLLLQIHRDNFFPSFFFPFLSALLASKFDVLSSGAAKLSLALVNEFLLGSVFLRYVRVNAWAYLLFHGLLFLATLGALRIQESLATCSLWFALNFGFYHMIAIGAFRLTDGVFSFLEGATVSVAGTLLLDACAYGLFHEHLDGGVVPSVLAVFLSGVALSLTLYAACCAYLLRKADDQKGKLLFASLAFLLYNLLNLGARRYDSVSEVETTAMQTLVHLLWHQRNYILIFAWLVITTLYVAYIAQLARRKGNLSYLRKHYHFLLFVNAQMSFFSGKAELLVVALSFAFLLLLLLEVARKICEALSPNHNTLHKFITRFIDDRDRRGLVVTHIYLLAGVYLPIVADALLNSQNYLRKGTRSVFLFRDADLILYSSGLNAICIGDSFAAIGGLLFPTPKIKNTNNKSYAGFLFFFCSTFLSLLLESYFVQKTPLASLTAIFMISLFGALFEAYLHDIDNLILPMFTFCVYLCFEK
;
A
#
# COMPACT_ATOMS: atom_id res chain seq x y z
N MET A 1 -2.20 21.76 -5.56
CA MET A 1 -1.94 22.04 -4.13
C MET A 1 -1.20 20.89 -3.46
N ILE A 2 -1.69 19.64 -3.51
CA ILE A 2 -0.96 18.46 -2.97
C ILE A 2 0.52 18.41 -3.39
N GLY A 3 0.83 18.60 -4.69
CA GLY A 3 2.22 18.63 -5.16
C GLY A 3 3.05 19.77 -4.53
N GLY A 4 2.44 20.94 -4.30
CA GLY A 4 3.10 22.06 -3.62
C GLY A 4 3.38 21.77 -2.14
N ILE A 5 2.47 21.07 -1.45
CA ILE A 5 2.66 20.61 -0.06
C ILE A 5 3.84 19.63 -0.01
N LEU A 6 3.91 18.67 -0.93
CA LEU A 6 5.02 17.73 -1.02
C LEU A 6 6.35 18.43 -1.30
N ILE A 7 6.39 19.39 -2.24
CA ILE A 7 7.59 20.20 -2.52
C ILE A 7 8.02 20.96 -1.26
N SER A 8 7.09 21.58 -0.56
CA SER A 8 7.39 22.30 0.69
C SER A 8 7.98 21.39 1.76
N LEU A 9 7.43 20.18 1.92
CA LEU A 9 7.94 19.18 2.85
C LEU A 9 9.36 18.76 2.48
N ILE A 10 9.61 18.44 1.19
CA ILE A 10 10.92 18.06 0.66
C ILE A 10 11.95 19.19 0.90
N LEU A 11 11.62 20.43 0.53
CA LEU A 11 12.51 21.58 0.73
C LEU A 11 12.84 21.81 2.21
N THR A 12 11.83 21.73 3.08
CA THR A 12 12.03 21.90 4.53
C THR A 12 12.91 20.81 5.10
N THR A 13 12.71 19.57 4.65
CA THR A 13 13.54 18.42 5.03
C THR A 13 14.98 18.61 4.59
N GLU A 14 15.20 19.11 3.37
CA GLU A 14 16.54 19.33 2.84
C GLU A 14 17.28 20.42 3.60
N VAL A 15 16.62 21.56 3.86
CA VAL A 15 17.20 22.64 4.69
C VAL A 15 17.58 22.14 6.08
N ARG A 16 16.78 21.24 6.67
CA ARG A 16 17.01 20.73 8.02
C ARG A 16 18.09 19.64 8.08
N ARG A 17 18.06 18.66 7.17
CA ARG A 17 18.89 17.44 7.25
C ARG A 17 20.04 17.40 6.24
N ASN A 18 20.07 18.26 5.23
CA ASN A 18 21.00 18.21 4.07
C ASN A 18 21.14 16.78 3.52
N PHE A 19 20.01 16.10 3.38
CA PHE A 19 19.94 14.64 3.23
C PHE A 19 19.91 14.21 1.76
N LEU A 20 19.04 14.82 0.96
CA LEU A 20 18.79 14.43 -0.43
C LEU A 20 20.01 14.69 -1.30
N TYR A 21 20.72 15.81 -1.08
CA TYR A 21 21.94 16.13 -1.83
C TYR A 21 23.10 15.17 -1.57
N LYS A 22 23.12 14.52 -0.39
CA LYS A 22 24.16 13.56 -0.01
C LYS A 22 23.79 12.11 -0.34
N SER A 23 22.52 11.82 -0.53
CA SER A 23 22.04 10.45 -0.79
C SER A 23 22.24 10.05 -2.25
N HIS A 24 23.12 9.08 -2.49
CA HIS A 24 23.31 8.45 -3.80
C HIS A 24 22.01 7.90 -4.40
N LEU A 25 21.07 7.48 -3.54
CA LEU A 25 19.76 6.94 -3.93
C LEU A 25 18.91 8.01 -4.66
N THR A 26 19.02 9.28 -4.25
CA THR A 26 18.29 10.40 -4.86
C THR A 26 18.74 10.64 -6.31
N TYR A 27 20.06 10.62 -6.56
CA TYR A 27 20.61 10.80 -7.90
C TYR A 27 20.25 9.64 -8.83
N LEU A 28 20.31 8.41 -8.31
CA LEU A 28 19.86 7.22 -9.03
C LEU A 28 18.38 7.38 -9.43
N TRP A 29 17.52 7.80 -8.50
CA TRP A 29 16.10 8.04 -8.78
C TRP A 29 15.86 9.11 -9.85
N LEU A 30 16.56 10.25 -9.78
CA LEU A 30 16.47 11.31 -10.79
C LEU A 30 16.86 10.80 -12.19
N LEU A 31 17.94 10.01 -12.26
CA LEU A 31 18.41 9.38 -13.49
C LEU A 31 17.38 8.41 -14.06
N LEU A 32 16.84 7.50 -13.23
CA LEU A 32 15.82 6.55 -13.66
C LEU A 32 14.54 7.26 -14.14
N THR A 33 14.11 8.29 -13.43
CA THR A 33 12.95 9.10 -13.82
C THR A 33 13.15 9.70 -15.20
N LEU A 34 14.32 10.31 -15.45
CA LEU A 34 14.67 10.86 -16.77
C LEU A 34 14.68 9.77 -17.86
N LEU A 35 15.28 8.61 -17.59
CA LEU A 35 15.39 7.52 -18.55
C LEU A 35 14.04 6.91 -18.92
N CYS A 36 13.18 6.65 -17.93
CA CYS A 36 11.79 6.24 -18.16
C CYS A 36 11.02 7.29 -18.96
N SER A 37 11.26 8.58 -18.68
CA SER A 37 10.56 9.69 -19.36
C SER A 37 10.95 9.82 -20.83
N VAL A 38 12.24 9.70 -21.15
CA VAL A 38 12.73 9.69 -22.54
C VAL A 38 12.10 8.53 -23.32
N LEU A 39 11.95 7.37 -22.68
CA LEU A 39 11.36 6.18 -23.28
C LEU A 39 9.86 6.35 -23.57
N VAL A 40 9.10 6.94 -22.62
CA VAL A 40 7.68 7.29 -22.81
C VAL A 40 7.50 8.16 -24.05
N VAL A 41 8.29 9.24 -24.13
CA VAL A 41 8.20 10.21 -25.21
C VAL A 41 8.62 9.60 -26.55
N SER A 42 9.68 8.79 -26.55
CA SER A 42 10.19 8.14 -27.76
C SER A 42 9.17 7.15 -28.33
N LEU A 43 8.52 6.34 -27.48
CA LEU A 43 7.49 5.39 -27.90
C LEU A 43 6.20 6.07 -28.37
N LEU A 44 5.78 7.16 -27.71
CA LEU A 44 4.63 7.97 -28.15
C LEU A 44 4.94 8.75 -29.44
N ALA A 45 6.19 9.14 -29.67
CA ALA A 45 6.62 9.74 -30.94
C ALA A 45 6.69 8.70 -32.08
N LEU A 46 7.10 7.46 -31.77
CA LEU A 46 7.10 6.34 -32.71
C LEU A 46 5.68 5.91 -33.09
N SER A 47 4.73 5.88 -32.14
CA SER A 47 3.32 5.59 -32.44
C SER A 47 2.72 6.63 -33.39
N ARG A 48 3.10 7.91 -33.23
CA ARG A 48 2.71 9.00 -34.15
C ARG A 48 3.29 8.83 -35.56
N ARG A 49 4.52 8.31 -35.70
CA ARG A 49 5.13 8.02 -37.02
C ARG A 49 4.47 6.81 -37.69
N GLY A 50 4.12 5.76 -36.94
CA GLY A 50 3.40 4.59 -37.46
C GLY A 50 1.98 4.88 -37.98
N TYR A 51 1.40 6.02 -37.63
CA TYR A 51 0.14 6.49 -38.23
C TYR A 51 0.34 7.12 -39.63
N LYS A 52 1.56 7.55 -39.97
CA LYS A 52 1.91 8.12 -41.29
C LYS A 52 2.56 7.11 -42.23
N THR A 53 3.18 6.05 -41.72
CA THR A 53 3.69 4.94 -42.53
C THR A 53 2.98 3.66 -42.13
N LYS A 54 2.28 3.03 -43.09
CA LYS A 54 1.76 1.66 -43.01
C LYS A 54 2.89 0.68 -42.64
N TRP A 55 3.23 0.57 -41.37
CA TRP A 55 3.89 -0.59 -40.81
C TRP A 55 2.81 -1.55 -40.36
N LYS A 56 2.51 -2.54 -41.21
CA LYS A 56 1.65 -3.68 -40.89
C LYS A 56 2.31 -4.51 -39.78
N ILE A 57 2.19 -4.07 -38.53
CA ILE A 57 2.07 -5.00 -37.42
C ILE A 57 0.56 -5.19 -37.25
N LYS A 58 0.07 -6.40 -37.54
CA LYS A 58 -1.35 -6.78 -37.36
C LYS A 58 -1.70 -6.68 -35.87
N GLY A 59 -2.08 -5.48 -35.44
CA GLY A 59 -2.70 -5.20 -34.15
C GLY A 59 -3.82 -4.21 -34.40
N LYS A 60 -5.02 -4.71 -34.75
CA LYS A 60 -6.22 -3.89 -34.80
C LYS A 60 -6.43 -3.27 -33.42
N VAL A 61 -6.47 -1.94 -33.36
CA VAL A 61 -7.03 -1.20 -32.22
C VAL A 61 -8.52 -1.52 -32.23
N PHE A 62 -8.96 -2.41 -31.34
CA PHE A 62 -10.39 -2.68 -31.15
C PHE A 62 -10.93 -1.71 -30.10
N PRO A 63 -12.09 -1.05 -30.36
CA PRO A 63 -12.79 -0.29 -29.34
C PRO A 63 -13.25 -1.20 -28.18
N PRO A 64 -13.56 -0.64 -27.00
CA PRO A 64 -13.72 -1.39 -25.75
C PRO A 64 -14.89 -2.39 -25.71
N GLY A 65 -15.71 -2.48 -26.78
CA GLY A 65 -16.83 -3.42 -26.87
C GLY A 65 -16.49 -4.85 -27.33
N ASP A 66 -15.35 -5.05 -28.02
CA ASP A 66 -15.11 -6.28 -28.79
C ASP A 66 -14.22 -7.35 -28.11
N GLU A 67 -13.77 -7.14 -26.86
CA GLU A 67 -12.94 -8.14 -26.17
C GLU A 67 -13.69 -9.48 -25.91
N ARG A 68 -15.03 -9.49 -25.87
CA ARG A 68 -15.82 -10.72 -25.74
C ARG A 68 -15.94 -11.54 -27.04
N GLN A 69 -15.91 -10.90 -28.21
CA GLN A 69 -15.94 -11.61 -29.50
C GLN A 69 -14.53 -12.06 -29.94
N ALA A 70 -13.48 -11.31 -29.58
CA ALA A 70 -12.11 -11.65 -29.91
C ALA A 70 -11.56 -12.88 -29.17
N SER A 71 -12.16 -13.27 -28.03
CA SER A 71 -11.77 -14.47 -27.29
C SER A 71 -12.24 -15.78 -27.95
N ALA A 72 -13.34 -15.74 -28.72
CA ALA A 72 -13.85 -16.93 -29.41
C ALA A 72 -13.04 -17.28 -30.68
N LEU A 73 -12.47 -16.28 -31.36
CA LEU A 73 -11.72 -16.48 -32.61
C LEU A 73 -10.21 -16.77 -32.44
N ARG A 74 -9.67 -16.76 -31.21
CA ARG A 74 -8.23 -16.96 -30.92
C ARG A 74 -7.91 -18.30 -30.26
N ALA A 75 -8.76 -19.30 -30.41
CA ALA A 75 -8.55 -20.64 -29.84
C ALA A 75 -7.43 -21.47 -30.53
N GLY A 76 -6.67 -20.91 -31.49
CA GLY A 76 -5.73 -21.67 -32.32
C GLY A 76 -4.24 -21.29 -32.25
N HIS A 77 -3.81 -20.33 -31.42
CA HIS A 77 -2.37 -19.99 -31.29
C HIS A 77 -1.94 -19.96 -29.81
N PRO A 78 -0.93 -20.75 -29.38
CA PRO A 78 -0.57 -20.86 -27.96
C PRO A 78 0.10 -19.61 -27.37
N PHE A 79 0.47 -18.64 -28.21
CA PHE A 79 1.21 -17.44 -27.81
C PHE A 79 0.63 -16.17 -28.46
N GLY A 80 -0.66 -15.89 -28.23
CA GLY A 80 -1.22 -14.57 -28.53
C GLY A 80 -0.58 -13.48 -27.65
N SER A 81 -0.16 -12.35 -28.25
CA SER A 81 0.63 -11.29 -27.59
C SER A 81 0.09 -10.85 -26.22
N PHE A 82 0.74 -11.30 -25.14
CA PHE A 82 0.44 -10.84 -23.79
C PHE A 82 0.86 -9.38 -23.68
N THR A 83 -0.12 -8.47 -23.59
CA THR A 83 0.14 -7.02 -23.49
C THR A 83 -0.14 -6.54 -22.08
N ILE A 84 0.59 -5.53 -21.59
CA ILE A 84 0.42 -4.86 -20.28
C ILE A 84 0.26 -3.35 -20.53
N GLY A 85 -0.41 -2.63 -19.63
CA GLY A 85 -0.58 -1.17 -19.68
C GLY A 85 -1.92 -0.68 -20.21
N ALA A 86 -1.96 0.61 -20.58
CA ALA A 86 -3.13 1.44 -20.78
C ALA A 86 -4.10 1.47 -19.56
N TYR A 87 -3.54 1.61 -18.36
CA TYR A 87 -4.32 1.59 -17.11
C TYR A 87 -5.38 2.70 -17.02
N HIS A 88 -5.17 3.83 -17.68
CA HIS A 88 -6.12 4.95 -17.66
C HIS A 88 -7.52 4.60 -18.19
N HIS A 89 -7.67 3.55 -19.01
CA HIS A 89 -8.99 3.10 -19.46
C HIS A 89 -9.79 2.36 -18.40
N ARG A 90 -9.12 1.87 -17.34
CA ARG A 90 -9.70 0.99 -16.32
C ARG A 90 -9.52 1.54 -14.90
N GLU A 91 -9.03 2.77 -14.76
CA GLU A 91 -8.90 3.44 -13.48
C GLU A 91 -10.19 4.16 -13.09
N ASN A 92 -10.40 4.34 -11.79
CA ASN A 92 -11.44 5.22 -11.28
C ASN A 92 -11.02 6.68 -11.51
N ILE A 93 -11.73 7.37 -12.40
CA ILE A 93 -11.54 8.80 -12.65
C ILE A 93 -12.53 9.58 -11.77
N PRO A 94 -12.07 10.47 -10.87
CA PRO A 94 -12.96 11.33 -10.09
C PRO A 94 -13.80 12.23 -11.02
N PRO A 95 -15.08 12.45 -10.71
CA PRO A 95 -15.93 13.35 -11.49
C PRO A 95 -15.34 14.77 -11.43
N GLY A 96 -14.97 15.31 -12.60
CA GLY A 96 -14.41 16.67 -12.74
C GLY A 96 -12.98 16.75 -13.26
N LEU A 97 -12.17 15.68 -13.21
CA LEU A 97 -10.78 15.72 -13.70
C LEU A 97 -10.65 15.42 -15.20
N LEU A 98 -11.56 14.60 -15.76
CA LEU A 98 -11.62 14.23 -17.17
C LEU A 98 -13.09 14.03 -17.53
N ASN A 99 -13.72 15.03 -18.14
CA ASN A 99 -15.16 15.05 -18.36
C ASN A 99 -15.66 14.13 -19.49
N GLN A 100 -14.86 13.18 -20.00
CA GLN A 100 -15.28 12.27 -21.08
C GLN A 100 -14.62 10.90 -20.97
N LYS A 101 -15.42 9.84 -21.17
CA LYS A 101 -14.98 8.45 -21.42
C LYS A 101 -14.19 8.36 -22.74
N GLY A 102 -12.96 8.85 -22.75
CA GLY A 102 -12.04 8.80 -23.89
C GLY A 102 -10.61 9.18 -23.47
N ASP A 103 -9.68 9.14 -24.42
CA ASP A 103 -8.26 9.43 -24.16
C ASP A 103 -8.09 10.81 -23.50
N PRO A 104 -7.11 10.98 -22.59
CA PRO A 104 -6.82 12.26 -21.96
C PRO A 104 -6.64 13.36 -23.02
N PRO A 105 -7.17 14.58 -22.78
CA PRO A 105 -7.20 15.64 -23.79
C PRO A 105 -5.79 16.00 -24.28
N PHE A 106 -4.78 15.92 -23.42
CA PHE A 106 -3.38 16.17 -23.80
C PHE A 106 -2.80 15.09 -24.73
N LEU A 107 -3.22 13.82 -24.60
CA LEU A 107 -2.83 12.75 -25.51
C LEU A 107 -3.42 12.99 -26.90
N ARG A 108 -4.71 13.35 -26.98
CA ARG A 108 -5.36 13.72 -28.25
C ARG A 108 -4.71 14.95 -28.89
N LEU A 109 -4.30 15.94 -28.09
CA LEU A 109 -3.60 17.13 -28.58
C LEU A 109 -2.21 16.80 -29.12
N HIS A 110 -1.48 15.87 -28.50
CA HIS A 110 -0.20 15.38 -29.03
C HIS A 110 -0.39 14.56 -30.32
N GLU A 111 -1.41 13.71 -30.38
CA GLU A 111 -1.77 12.94 -31.60
C GLU A 111 -2.12 13.86 -32.77
N LYS A 112 -2.91 14.91 -32.51
CA LYS A 112 -3.23 15.96 -33.48
C LYS A 112 -2.05 16.88 -33.80
N GLY A 113 -0.93 16.73 -33.10
CA GLY A 113 0.29 17.49 -33.32
C GLY A 113 0.29 18.91 -32.80
N VAL A 114 -0.69 19.27 -31.96
CA VAL A 114 -0.80 20.59 -31.32
C VAL A 114 0.25 20.75 -30.22
N ILE A 115 0.56 19.66 -29.52
CA ILE A 115 1.52 19.63 -28.41
C ILE A 115 2.77 18.85 -28.82
N GLY A 116 3.94 19.39 -28.48
CA GLY A 116 5.24 18.76 -28.74
C GLY A 116 5.60 17.65 -27.74
N PRO A 117 6.62 16.83 -28.01
CA PRO A 117 7.04 15.73 -27.14
C PRO A 117 7.46 16.18 -25.73
N TRP A 118 8.08 17.38 -25.63
CA TRP A 118 8.47 17.99 -24.35
C TRP A 118 7.28 18.43 -23.50
N GLN A 119 6.31 19.09 -24.11
CA GLN A 119 5.09 19.53 -23.44
C GLN A 119 4.25 18.33 -22.95
N LEU A 120 4.24 17.24 -23.73
CA LEU A 120 3.63 15.97 -23.32
C LEU A 120 4.30 15.39 -22.07
N LEU A 121 5.63 15.39 -22.02
CA LEU A 121 6.40 14.91 -20.86
C LEU A 121 6.09 15.74 -19.60
N LEU A 122 6.07 17.08 -19.74
CA LEU A 122 5.72 17.97 -18.63
C LEU A 122 4.31 17.71 -18.10
N GLN A 123 3.35 17.45 -18.99
CA GLN A 123 1.97 17.19 -18.59
C GLN A 123 1.83 15.83 -17.88
N ILE A 124 2.50 14.78 -18.37
CA ILE A 124 2.50 13.45 -17.73
C ILE A 124 3.06 13.53 -16.31
N HIS A 125 4.19 14.20 -16.11
CA HIS A 125 4.77 14.36 -14.78
C HIS A 125 3.95 15.27 -13.87
N ARG A 126 3.30 16.29 -14.42
CA ARG A 126 2.38 17.13 -13.66
C ARG A 126 1.19 16.32 -13.13
N ASP A 127 0.61 15.45 -13.95
CA ASP A 127 -0.57 14.65 -13.59
C ASP A 127 -0.23 13.46 -12.67
N ASN A 128 1.04 13.07 -12.62
CA ASN A 128 1.55 11.97 -11.78
C ASN A 128 2.58 12.43 -10.74
N PHE A 129 2.61 13.74 -10.43
CA PHE A 129 3.66 14.32 -9.59
C PHE A 129 3.72 13.65 -8.21
N PHE A 130 2.59 13.43 -7.57
CA PHE A 130 2.56 12.84 -6.24
C PHE A 130 3.15 11.42 -6.22
N PRO A 131 2.66 10.42 -6.98
CA PRO A 131 3.25 9.09 -6.95
C PRO A 131 4.72 9.07 -7.42
N SER A 132 5.09 9.85 -8.44
CA SER A 132 6.47 9.87 -8.96
C SER A 132 7.51 10.41 -7.97
N PHE A 133 7.11 11.23 -6.99
CA PHE A 133 8.03 11.91 -6.08
C PHE A 133 7.84 11.49 -4.61
N PHE A 134 6.62 11.18 -4.17
CA PHE A 134 6.33 10.83 -2.78
C PHE A 134 6.96 9.50 -2.37
N PHE A 135 6.77 8.42 -3.15
CA PHE A 135 7.28 7.09 -2.78
C PHE A 135 8.81 7.01 -2.82
N PRO A 136 9.51 7.59 -3.82
CA PRO A 136 10.96 7.66 -3.80
C PRO A 136 11.50 8.50 -2.64
N PHE A 137 10.83 9.62 -2.30
CA PHE A 137 11.20 10.43 -1.15
C PHE A 137 11.02 9.66 0.18
N LEU A 138 9.87 9.00 0.36
CA LEU A 138 9.61 8.14 1.52
C LEU A 138 10.63 7.00 1.60
N SER A 139 10.96 6.37 0.47
CA SER A 139 11.99 5.33 0.38
C SER A 139 13.34 5.83 0.86
N ALA A 140 13.77 7.02 0.42
CA ALA A 140 15.03 7.61 0.85
C ALA A 140 15.02 7.90 2.37
N LEU A 141 13.91 8.40 2.92
CA LEU A 141 13.77 8.62 4.37
C LEU A 141 13.83 7.30 5.16
N LEU A 142 13.13 6.26 4.69
CA LEU A 142 13.18 4.92 5.30
C LEU A 142 14.62 4.38 5.30
N ALA A 143 15.32 4.47 4.16
CA ALA A 143 16.73 4.07 4.04
C ALA A 143 17.67 4.89 4.95
N SER A 144 17.34 6.15 5.22
CA SER A 144 18.12 6.98 6.13
C SER A 144 17.85 6.69 7.61
N LYS A 145 16.61 6.40 7.98
CA LYS A 145 16.22 6.13 9.37
C LYS A 145 16.68 4.75 9.80
N PHE A 146 16.44 3.75 8.95
CA PHE A 146 16.61 2.36 9.30
C PHE A 146 17.92 1.81 8.73
N ASP A 147 18.94 1.75 9.59
CA ASP A 147 20.27 1.21 9.26
C ASP A 147 20.22 -0.28 8.83
N VAL A 148 19.13 -1.00 9.15
CA VAL A 148 18.85 -2.38 8.70
C VAL A 148 18.70 -2.48 7.18
N LEU A 149 18.34 -1.38 6.50
CA LEU A 149 18.38 -1.29 5.04
C LEU A 149 19.83 -1.26 4.50
N SER A 150 20.85 -1.54 5.31
CA SER A 150 22.24 -1.73 4.86
C SER A 150 22.44 -2.98 4.00
N SER A 151 21.57 -4.00 4.13
CA SER A 151 21.61 -5.21 3.28
C SER A 151 21.45 -4.87 1.79
N GLY A 152 22.19 -5.59 0.93
CA GLY A 152 22.17 -5.37 -0.51
C GLY A 152 20.79 -5.63 -1.10
N ALA A 153 20.17 -6.74 -0.70
CA ALA A 153 18.82 -7.13 -1.08
C ALA A 153 17.77 -6.06 -0.76
N ALA A 154 17.74 -5.51 0.46
CA ALA A 154 16.71 -4.54 0.82
C ALA A 154 16.88 -3.20 0.08
N LYS A 155 18.11 -2.73 -0.15
CA LYS A 155 18.38 -1.55 -1.01
C LYS A 155 17.94 -1.81 -2.44
N LEU A 156 18.22 -3.01 -2.94
CA LEU A 156 17.83 -3.42 -4.28
C LEU A 156 16.32 -3.44 -4.44
N SER A 157 15.59 -4.08 -3.53
CA SER A 157 14.12 -4.12 -3.53
C SER A 157 13.52 -2.72 -3.53
N LEU A 158 14.01 -1.83 -2.65
CA LEU A 158 13.53 -0.45 -2.58
C LEU A 158 13.78 0.32 -3.88
N ALA A 159 14.94 0.14 -4.52
CA ALA A 159 15.24 0.75 -5.81
C ALA A 159 14.35 0.18 -6.93
N LEU A 160 14.16 -1.14 -6.97
CA LEU A 160 13.34 -1.83 -7.96
C LEU A 160 11.86 -1.45 -7.86
N VAL A 161 11.29 -1.37 -6.66
CA VAL A 161 9.89 -0.95 -6.49
C VAL A 161 9.67 0.49 -7.00
N ASN A 162 10.60 1.40 -6.73
CA ASN A 162 10.54 2.76 -7.26
C ASN A 162 10.70 2.79 -8.79
N GLU A 163 11.57 1.96 -9.35
CA GLU A 163 11.71 1.78 -10.79
C GLU A 163 10.41 1.29 -11.44
N PHE A 164 9.76 0.26 -10.86
CA PHE A 164 8.50 -0.28 -11.37
C PHE A 164 7.34 0.71 -11.24
N LEU A 165 7.34 1.54 -10.19
CA LEU A 165 6.41 2.65 -10.04
C LEU A 165 6.55 3.68 -11.16
N LEU A 166 7.78 4.10 -11.47
CA LEU A 166 8.04 5.01 -12.58
C LEU A 166 7.66 4.36 -13.92
N GLY A 167 7.94 3.07 -14.10
CA GLY A 167 7.46 2.28 -15.24
C GLY A 167 5.92 2.20 -15.31
N SER A 168 5.23 2.24 -14.17
CA SER A 168 3.77 2.21 -14.13
C SER A 168 3.13 3.53 -14.58
N VAL A 169 3.80 4.66 -14.36
CA VAL A 169 3.39 5.97 -14.93
C VAL A 169 3.37 5.89 -16.46
N PHE A 170 4.35 5.19 -17.06
CA PHE A 170 4.37 4.91 -18.49
C PHE A 170 3.24 3.97 -18.90
N LEU A 171 3.08 2.85 -18.19
CA LEU A 171 2.01 1.86 -18.45
C LEU A 171 0.60 2.43 -18.22
N ARG A 172 0.45 3.55 -17.50
CA ARG A 172 -0.83 4.25 -17.37
C ARG A 172 -1.37 4.64 -18.74
N TYR A 173 -0.53 5.14 -19.63
CA TYR A 173 -0.94 5.70 -20.92
C TYR A 173 -0.66 4.76 -22.09
N VAL A 174 0.35 3.90 -22.00
CA VAL A 174 0.82 3.09 -23.13
C VAL A 174 0.57 1.60 -22.90
N ARG A 175 0.18 0.88 -23.97
CA ARG A 175 0.07 -0.58 -23.99
C ARG A 175 1.29 -1.18 -24.67
N VAL A 176 1.98 -2.09 -23.99
CA VAL A 176 3.25 -2.69 -24.44
C VAL A 176 3.18 -4.22 -24.39
N ASN A 177 3.97 -4.89 -25.23
CA ASN A 177 4.20 -6.33 -25.12
C ASN A 177 4.94 -6.65 -23.81
N ALA A 178 4.40 -7.56 -23.01
CA ALA A 178 4.96 -7.92 -21.70
C ALA A 178 6.40 -8.45 -21.79
N TRP A 179 6.77 -9.15 -22.85
CA TRP A 179 8.13 -9.66 -23.03
C TRP A 179 9.14 -8.54 -23.29
N ALA A 180 8.76 -7.55 -24.11
CA ALA A 180 9.59 -6.37 -24.33
C ALA A 180 9.74 -5.53 -23.05
N TYR A 181 8.66 -5.44 -22.27
CA TYR A 181 8.65 -4.77 -20.98
C TYR A 181 9.54 -5.48 -19.94
N LEU A 182 9.48 -6.82 -19.87
CA LEU A 182 10.35 -7.62 -19.02
C LEU A 182 11.82 -7.49 -19.44
N LEU A 183 12.12 -7.55 -20.74
CA LEU A 183 13.48 -7.37 -21.25
C LEU A 183 14.04 -5.98 -20.86
N PHE A 184 13.22 -4.93 -21.00
CA PHE A 184 13.61 -3.59 -20.62
C PHE A 184 13.97 -3.50 -19.13
N HIS A 185 13.10 -4.00 -18.24
CA HIS A 185 13.37 -4.02 -16.81
C HIS A 185 14.53 -4.95 -16.43
N GLY A 186 14.78 -6.02 -17.19
CA GLY A 186 15.97 -6.85 -17.02
C GLY A 186 17.28 -6.09 -17.32
N LEU A 187 17.29 -5.25 -18.36
CA LEU A 187 18.44 -4.38 -18.66
C LEU A 187 18.60 -3.28 -17.60
N LEU A 188 17.49 -2.68 -17.16
CA LEU A 188 17.52 -1.65 -16.14
C LEU A 188 17.96 -2.21 -14.78
N PHE A 189 17.57 -3.44 -14.44
CA PHE A 189 18.08 -4.18 -13.29
C PHE A 189 19.60 -4.32 -13.29
N LEU A 190 20.22 -4.69 -14.43
CA LEU A 190 21.68 -4.78 -14.53
C LEU A 190 22.36 -3.42 -14.32
N ALA A 191 21.76 -2.34 -14.84
CA ALA A 191 22.25 -0.98 -14.63
C ALA A 191 22.12 -0.56 -13.16
N THR A 192 20.98 -0.85 -12.52
CA THR A 192 20.72 -0.58 -11.10
C THR A 192 21.70 -1.34 -10.20
N LEU A 193 21.99 -2.61 -10.51
CA LEU A 193 22.96 -3.42 -9.79
C LEU A 193 24.38 -2.81 -9.86
N GLY A 194 24.80 -2.40 -11.06
CA GLY A 194 26.08 -1.72 -11.27
C GLY A 194 26.18 -0.38 -10.53
N ALA A 195 25.08 0.39 -10.50
CA ALA A 195 25.03 1.68 -9.83
C ALA A 195 25.04 1.57 -8.29
N LEU A 196 24.34 0.58 -7.72
CA LEU A 196 24.26 0.39 -6.27
C LEU A 196 25.48 -0.33 -5.67
N ARG A 197 26.35 -0.91 -6.51
CA ARG A 197 27.56 -1.67 -6.08
C ARG A 197 27.24 -2.72 -5.00
N ILE A 198 26.15 -3.46 -5.18
CA ILE A 198 25.73 -4.52 -4.25
C ILE A 198 26.73 -5.68 -4.31
N GLN A 199 27.18 -6.15 -3.14
CA GLN A 199 28.20 -7.21 -3.01
C GLN A 199 27.61 -8.63 -2.99
N GLU A 200 26.29 -8.77 -2.94
CA GLU A 200 25.61 -10.08 -2.94
C GLU A 200 25.77 -10.81 -4.28
N SER A 201 25.56 -12.13 -4.25
CA SER A 201 25.65 -12.94 -5.47
C SER A 201 24.62 -12.51 -6.53
N LEU A 202 24.99 -12.64 -7.81
CA LEU A 202 24.07 -12.35 -8.92
C LEU A 202 22.80 -13.21 -8.84
N ALA A 203 22.89 -14.45 -8.33
CA ALA A 203 21.76 -15.34 -8.15
C ALA A 203 20.76 -14.79 -7.11
N THR A 204 21.26 -14.32 -5.96
CA THR A 204 20.45 -13.66 -4.92
C THR A 204 19.79 -12.40 -5.47
N CYS A 205 20.55 -11.53 -6.15
CA CYS A 205 20.01 -10.32 -6.76
C CYS A 205 18.94 -10.62 -7.82
N SER A 206 19.15 -11.67 -8.63
CA SER A 206 18.20 -12.09 -9.67
C SER A 206 16.92 -12.68 -9.09
N LEU A 207 17.01 -13.40 -7.97
CA LEU A 207 15.84 -13.88 -7.22
C LEU A 207 15.01 -12.70 -6.70
N TRP A 208 15.66 -11.71 -6.07
CA TRP A 208 14.98 -10.51 -5.58
C TRP A 208 14.36 -9.69 -6.70
N PHE A 209 15.04 -9.58 -7.85
CA PHE A 209 14.44 -8.98 -9.04
C PHE A 209 13.18 -9.72 -9.49
N ALA A 210 13.24 -11.05 -9.62
CA ALA A 210 12.10 -11.85 -10.05
C ALA A 210 10.91 -11.76 -9.08
N LEU A 211 11.18 -11.80 -7.77
CA LEU A 211 10.16 -11.66 -6.72
C LEU A 211 9.52 -10.27 -6.74
N ASN A 212 10.31 -9.20 -6.70
CA ASN A 212 9.78 -7.82 -6.72
C ASN A 212 9.03 -7.54 -8.01
N PHE A 213 9.58 -7.95 -9.16
CA PHE A 213 8.91 -7.79 -10.46
C PHE A 213 7.58 -8.54 -10.48
N GLY A 214 7.57 -9.78 -10.00
CA GLY A 214 6.38 -10.62 -9.91
C GLY A 214 5.32 -10.01 -9.00
N PHE A 215 5.66 -9.72 -7.74
CA PHE A 215 4.74 -9.16 -6.75
C PHE A 215 4.15 -7.82 -7.21
N TYR A 216 5.00 -6.89 -7.63
CA TYR A 216 4.56 -5.57 -8.06
C TYR A 216 3.58 -5.63 -9.23
N HIS A 217 3.94 -6.34 -10.29
CA HIS A 217 3.12 -6.39 -11.49
C HIS A 217 1.88 -7.26 -11.31
N MET A 218 1.92 -8.30 -10.48
CA MET A 218 0.73 -9.06 -10.12
C MET A 218 -0.30 -8.19 -9.40
N ILE A 219 0.14 -7.37 -8.42
CA ILE A 219 -0.74 -6.44 -7.72
C ILE A 219 -1.24 -5.33 -8.66
N ALA A 220 -0.36 -4.74 -9.48
CA ALA A 220 -0.73 -3.67 -10.41
C ALA A 220 -1.73 -4.15 -11.49
N ILE A 221 -1.49 -5.33 -12.05
CA ILE A 221 -2.42 -5.97 -12.99
C ILE A 221 -3.72 -6.31 -12.30
N GLY A 222 -3.67 -6.82 -11.06
CA GLY A 222 -4.85 -7.07 -10.24
C GLY A 222 -5.68 -5.80 -10.08
N ALA A 223 -5.06 -4.72 -9.62
CA ALA A 223 -5.68 -3.43 -9.41
C ALA A 223 -6.36 -2.91 -10.69
N PHE A 224 -5.65 -2.80 -11.81
CA PHE A 224 -6.22 -2.14 -13.00
C PHE A 224 -6.98 -3.05 -13.96
N ARG A 225 -6.72 -4.37 -13.98
CA ARG A 225 -7.38 -5.27 -14.94
C ARG A 225 -8.45 -6.15 -14.36
N LEU A 226 -8.34 -6.53 -13.09
CA LEU A 226 -9.27 -7.46 -12.46
C LEU A 226 -10.38 -6.73 -11.70
N THR A 227 -10.12 -5.53 -11.20
CA THR A 227 -11.09 -4.77 -10.40
C THR A 227 -11.81 -3.67 -11.18
N ASP A 228 -11.46 -3.46 -12.46
CA ASP A 228 -12.12 -2.61 -13.46
C ASP A 228 -12.83 -1.35 -12.91
N GLY A 229 -12.05 -0.28 -12.69
CA GLY A 229 -12.58 1.01 -12.26
C GLY A 229 -12.84 1.15 -10.76
N VAL A 230 -12.42 0.18 -9.92
CA VAL A 230 -12.38 0.33 -8.44
C VAL A 230 -11.30 1.33 -8.04
N PHE A 231 -10.07 1.13 -8.51
CA PHE A 231 -8.92 1.95 -8.09
C PHE A 231 -8.62 3.08 -9.08
N SER A 232 -8.41 4.28 -8.57
CA SER A 232 -7.68 5.35 -9.28
C SER A 232 -6.21 4.94 -9.50
N PHE A 233 -5.51 5.65 -10.37
CA PHE A 233 -4.08 5.37 -10.60
C PHE A 233 -3.25 5.45 -9.32
N LEU A 234 -3.49 6.48 -8.50
CA LEU A 234 -2.78 6.67 -7.25
C LEU A 234 -3.06 5.53 -6.26
N GLU A 235 -4.30 5.06 -6.15
CA GLU A 235 -4.65 3.89 -5.31
C GLU A 235 -3.91 2.64 -5.78
N GLY A 236 -4.04 2.32 -7.06
CA GLY A 236 -3.40 1.12 -7.62
C GLY A 236 -1.89 1.15 -7.44
N ALA A 237 -1.26 2.30 -7.70
CA ALA A 237 0.17 2.50 -7.47
C ALA A 237 0.55 2.36 -5.99
N THR A 238 -0.22 2.95 -5.07
CA THR A 238 0.03 2.87 -3.62
C THR A 238 -0.06 1.42 -3.12
N VAL A 239 -1.12 0.71 -3.52
CA VAL A 239 -1.33 -0.70 -3.15
C VAL A 239 -0.24 -1.59 -3.76
N SER A 240 0.19 -1.33 -4.99
CA SER A 240 1.31 -2.04 -5.62
C SER A 240 2.63 -1.82 -4.87
N VAL A 241 2.99 -0.58 -4.55
CA VAL A 241 4.23 -0.26 -3.83
C VAL A 241 4.20 -0.87 -2.42
N ALA A 242 3.19 -0.55 -1.62
CA ALA A 242 3.08 -1.02 -0.25
C ALA A 242 2.96 -2.55 -0.16
N GLY A 243 2.15 -3.15 -1.03
CA GLY A 243 1.97 -4.60 -1.09
C GLY A 243 3.24 -5.33 -1.53
N THR A 244 4.01 -4.77 -2.48
CA THR A 244 5.29 -5.37 -2.89
C THR A 244 6.29 -5.35 -1.75
N LEU A 245 6.48 -4.20 -1.09
CA LEU A 245 7.42 -4.09 0.03
C LEU A 245 7.04 -5.00 1.20
N LEU A 246 5.74 -5.15 1.48
CA LEU A 246 5.26 -6.08 2.51
C LEU A 246 5.54 -7.55 2.14
N LEU A 247 5.26 -7.94 0.89
CA LEU A 247 5.54 -9.30 0.42
C LEU A 247 7.03 -9.59 0.29
N ASP A 248 7.83 -8.59 -0.02
CA ASP A 248 9.29 -8.67 -0.05
C ASP A 248 9.83 -8.93 1.37
N ALA A 249 9.35 -8.20 2.37
CA ALA A 249 9.65 -8.47 3.78
C ALA A 249 9.19 -9.87 4.22
N CYS A 250 8.01 -10.32 3.76
CA CYS A 250 7.54 -11.69 4.02
C CYS A 250 8.44 -12.75 3.36
N ALA A 251 8.82 -12.56 2.10
CA ALA A 251 9.70 -13.46 1.38
C ALA A 251 11.09 -13.51 2.04
N TYR A 252 11.60 -12.37 2.50
CA TYR A 252 12.84 -12.29 3.26
C TYR A 252 12.77 -13.16 4.50
N GLY A 253 11.69 -13.05 5.28
CA GLY A 253 11.46 -13.90 6.45
C GLY A 253 11.34 -15.40 6.15
N LEU A 254 11.05 -15.83 4.92
CA LEU A 254 11.00 -17.26 4.55
C LEU A 254 12.34 -17.78 4.01
N PHE A 255 12.98 -17.02 3.14
CA PHE A 255 14.17 -17.47 2.40
C PHE A 255 15.48 -17.14 3.11
N HIS A 256 15.43 -16.45 4.26
CA HIS A 256 16.60 -16.00 5.00
C HIS A 256 17.62 -17.11 5.33
N GLU A 257 17.19 -18.29 5.81
CA GLU A 257 18.14 -19.38 6.16
C GLU A 257 19.04 -19.79 5.00
N HIS A 258 18.63 -19.48 3.76
CA HIS A 258 19.33 -19.83 2.53
C HIS A 258 20.10 -18.65 1.90
N LEU A 259 19.96 -17.42 2.42
CA LEU A 259 20.36 -16.17 1.75
C LEU A 259 21.28 -15.27 2.61
N ASP A 260 22.34 -15.83 3.19
CA ASP A 260 23.30 -15.18 4.10
C ASP A 260 22.74 -14.88 5.50
N GLY A 261 23.33 -15.54 6.51
CA GLY A 261 22.80 -15.69 7.88
C GLY A 261 22.78 -14.44 8.77
N GLY A 262 22.34 -13.29 8.28
CA GLY A 262 22.38 -12.01 8.99
C GLY A 262 21.26 -11.77 10.01
N VAL A 263 20.00 -12.15 9.73
CA VAL A 263 18.79 -11.86 10.54
C VAL A 263 17.88 -13.08 10.66
N VAL A 264 17.86 -13.77 11.81
CA VAL A 264 17.01 -14.95 12.00
C VAL A 264 15.58 -14.54 12.35
N PRO A 265 14.58 -14.84 11.50
CA PRO A 265 13.18 -14.52 11.77
C PRO A 265 12.63 -15.41 12.88
N SER A 266 11.72 -14.87 13.69
CA SER A 266 11.00 -15.65 14.72
C SER A 266 10.00 -16.59 14.07
N VAL A 267 9.65 -17.69 14.74
CA VAL A 267 8.67 -18.67 14.24
C VAL A 267 7.33 -18.02 13.86
N LEU A 268 6.90 -17.02 14.64
CA LEU A 268 5.68 -16.26 14.37
C LEU A 268 5.80 -15.40 13.11
N ALA A 269 6.95 -14.76 12.88
CA ALA A 269 7.20 -14.00 11.65
C ALA A 269 7.19 -14.91 10.42
N VAL A 270 7.86 -16.07 10.48
CA VAL A 270 7.85 -17.06 9.38
C VAL A 270 6.43 -17.57 9.11
N PHE A 271 5.64 -17.81 10.16
CA PHE A 271 4.23 -18.19 10.02
C PHE A 271 3.40 -17.12 9.31
N LEU A 272 3.42 -15.88 9.80
CA LEU A 272 2.66 -14.76 9.21
C LEU A 272 3.09 -14.49 7.77
N SER A 273 4.38 -14.57 7.46
CA SER A 273 4.92 -14.47 6.11
C SER A 273 4.39 -15.56 5.17
N GLY A 274 4.33 -16.81 5.64
CA GLY A 274 3.73 -17.92 4.89
C GLY A 274 2.24 -17.71 4.63
N VAL A 275 1.49 -17.19 5.61
CA VAL A 275 0.06 -16.85 5.45
C VAL A 275 -0.11 -15.75 4.40
N ALA A 276 0.68 -14.67 4.47
CA ALA A 276 0.60 -13.54 3.55
C ALA A 276 0.90 -13.93 2.09
N LEU A 277 1.98 -14.70 1.88
CA LEU A 277 2.37 -15.16 0.54
C LEU A 277 1.35 -16.15 -0.03
N SER A 278 0.91 -17.13 0.75
CA SER A 278 -0.11 -18.09 0.30
C SER A 278 -1.45 -17.43 0.01
N LEU A 279 -1.86 -16.43 0.81
CA LEU A 279 -3.09 -15.67 0.58
C LEU A 279 -3.01 -14.85 -0.72
N THR A 280 -1.85 -14.25 -1.00
CA THR A 280 -1.65 -13.50 -2.24
C THR A 280 -1.73 -14.39 -3.47
N LEU A 281 -1.07 -15.56 -3.43
CA LEU A 281 -1.16 -16.56 -4.50
C LEU A 281 -2.59 -17.09 -4.67
N TYR A 282 -3.27 -17.38 -3.55
CA TYR A 282 -4.66 -17.81 -3.54
C TYR A 282 -5.58 -16.75 -4.16
N ALA A 283 -5.45 -15.48 -3.76
CA ALA A 283 -6.24 -14.37 -4.29
C ALA A 283 -6.02 -14.18 -5.80
N ALA A 284 -4.76 -14.24 -6.26
CA ALA A 284 -4.42 -14.15 -7.67
C ALA A 284 -5.02 -15.32 -8.49
N CYS A 285 -4.93 -16.55 -7.96
CA CYS A 285 -5.54 -17.73 -8.58
C CYS A 285 -7.06 -17.59 -8.67
N CYS A 286 -7.72 -17.18 -7.59
CA CYS A 286 -9.16 -16.96 -7.55
C CYS A 286 -9.60 -15.90 -8.56
N ALA A 287 -8.91 -14.77 -8.62
CA ALA A 287 -9.23 -13.70 -9.56
C ALA A 287 -9.05 -14.15 -11.03
N TYR A 288 -8.07 -15.00 -11.32
CA TYR A 288 -7.91 -15.60 -12.65
C TYR A 288 -9.03 -16.58 -12.99
N LEU A 289 -9.39 -17.48 -12.05
CA LEU A 289 -10.42 -18.49 -12.25
C LEU A 289 -11.81 -17.88 -12.42
N LEU A 290 -12.14 -16.86 -11.63
CA LEU A 290 -13.43 -16.14 -11.69
C LEU A 290 -13.68 -15.47 -13.05
N ARG A 291 -12.63 -15.22 -13.85
CA ARG A 291 -12.74 -14.62 -15.18
C ARG A 291 -13.19 -15.62 -16.27
N LYS A 292 -12.99 -16.92 -16.07
CA LYS A 292 -13.37 -17.98 -17.01
C LYS A 292 -14.68 -18.63 -16.51
N ALA A 293 -15.81 -18.23 -17.08
CA ALA A 293 -17.17 -18.55 -16.60
C ALA A 293 -17.51 -20.06 -16.45
N ASP A 294 -18.51 -20.28 -15.58
CA ASP A 294 -19.32 -21.45 -15.20
C ASP A 294 -18.68 -22.81 -14.84
N ASP A 295 -17.61 -23.26 -15.50
CA ASP A 295 -17.10 -24.64 -15.31
C ASP A 295 -15.86 -24.75 -14.40
N GLN A 296 -15.56 -23.70 -13.62
CA GLN A 296 -14.33 -23.63 -12.80
C GLN A 296 -14.56 -23.79 -11.29
N LYS A 297 -15.78 -24.14 -10.85
CA LYS A 297 -16.12 -24.31 -9.41
C LYS A 297 -15.21 -25.33 -8.72
N GLY A 298 -14.95 -26.48 -9.38
CA GLY A 298 -14.07 -27.53 -8.85
C GLY A 298 -12.63 -27.05 -8.63
N LYS A 299 -12.09 -26.22 -9.55
CA LYS A 299 -10.73 -25.68 -9.41
C LYS A 299 -10.64 -24.63 -8.31
N LEU A 300 -11.70 -23.84 -8.11
CA LEU A 300 -11.78 -22.87 -7.03
C LEU A 300 -11.86 -23.56 -5.66
N LEU A 301 -12.63 -24.65 -5.56
CA LEU A 301 -12.66 -25.49 -4.36
C LEU A 301 -11.29 -26.10 -4.08
N PHE A 302 -10.62 -26.65 -5.09
CA PHE A 302 -9.26 -27.19 -4.95
C PHE A 302 -8.26 -26.12 -4.49
N ALA A 303 -8.27 -24.93 -5.10
CA ALA A 303 -7.40 -23.83 -4.69
C ALA A 303 -7.66 -23.40 -3.23
N SER A 304 -8.93 -23.39 -2.81
CA SER A 304 -9.32 -23.04 -1.44
C SER A 304 -8.89 -24.11 -0.43
N LEU A 305 -9.05 -25.38 -0.78
CA LEU A 305 -8.59 -26.51 0.03
C LEU A 305 -7.06 -26.50 0.16
N ALA A 306 -6.34 -26.28 -0.95
CA ALA A 306 -4.88 -26.20 -0.95
C ALA A 306 -4.38 -25.04 -0.07
N PHE A 307 -5.02 -23.87 -0.15
CA PHE A 307 -4.72 -22.72 0.71
C PHE A 307 -4.93 -23.03 2.20
N LEU A 308 -6.06 -23.65 2.56
CA LEU A 308 -6.35 -24.03 3.94
C LEU A 308 -5.38 -25.09 4.46
N LEU A 309 -5.14 -26.15 3.68
CA LEU A 309 -4.23 -27.23 4.06
C LEU A 309 -2.80 -26.72 4.26
N TYR A 310 -2.30 -25.88 3.35
CA TYR A 310 -0.98 -25.27 3.50
C TYR A 310 -0.88 -24.47 4.81
N ASN A 311 -1.89 -23.65 5.14
CA ASN A 311 -1.84 -22.82 6.34
C ASN A 311 -2.01 -23.61 7.65
N LEU A 312 -2.77 -24.70 7.64
CA LEU A 312 -2.83 -25.64 8.77
C LEU A 312 -1.48 -26.32 8.99
N LEU A 313 -0.81 -26.75 7.92
CA LEU A 313 0.54 -27.30 7.99
C LEU A 313 1.55 -26.25 8.48
N ASN A 314 1.47 -25.02 7.96
CA ASN A 314 2.33 -23.90 8.38
C ASN A 314 2.15 -23.55 9.87
N LEU A 315 0.93 -23.69 10.42
CA LEU A 315 0.64 -23.45 11.83
C LEU A 315 1.26 -24.52 12.75
N GLY A 316 1.23 -25.79 12.33
CA GLY A 316 1.74 -26.93 13.09
C GLY A 316 3.18 -27.33 12.81
N ALA A 317 3.82 -26.75 11.79
CA ALA A 317 5.20 -27.06 11.42
C ALA A 317 6.17 -26.67 12.54
N ARG A 318 7.01 -27.63 12.96
CA ARG A 318 8.10 -27.36 13.89
C ARG A 318 9.20 -26.59 13.18
N ARG A 319 9.63 -25.50 13.79
CA ARG A 319 10.74 -24.66 13.32
C ARG A 319 11.62 -24.31 14.50
N TYR A 320 12.92 -24.19 14.25
CA TYR A 320 13.85 -23.72 15.25
C TYR A 320 13.57 -22.24 15.53
N ASP A 321 13.26 -21.91 16.77
CA ASP A 321 13.08 -20.52 17.19
C ASP A 321 14.39 -19.97 17.74
N SER A 322 14.91 -18.93 17.10
CA SER A 322 16.15 -18.28 17.53
C SER A 322 16.02 -17.49 18.84
N VAL A 323 14.78 -17.16 19.22
CA VAL A 323 14.49 -16.44 20.47
C VAL A 323 14.49 -17.40 21.65
N SER A 324 13.74 -18.50 21.56
CA SER A 324 13.67 -19.52 22.62
C SER A 324 14.75 -20.60 22.56
N GLU A 325 15.53 -20.65 21.47
CA GLU A 325 16.58 -21.64 21.20
C GLU A 325 16.06 -23.09 21.20
N VAL A 326 14.76 -23.28 20.92
CA VAL A 326 14.06 -24.57 20.93
C VAL A 326 13.24 -24.72 19.65
N GLU A 327 13.06 -25.97 19.19
CA GLU A 327 12.08 -26.26 18.15
C GLU A 327 10.66 -26.07 18.69
N THR A 328 9.96 -25.09 18.13
CA THR A 328 8.59 -24.76 18.51
C THR A 328 7.69 -24.68 17.28
N THR A 329 6.39 -24.64 17.52
CA THR A 329 5.37 -24.42 16.47
C THR A 329 4.78 -23.03 16.62
N ALA A 330 4.28 -22.45 15.52
CA ALA A 330 3.60 -21.16 15.58
C ALA A 330 2.41 -21.18 16.55
N MET A 331 1.69 -22.31 16.63
CA MET A 331 0.62 -22.49 17.62
C MET A 331 1.14 -22.38 19.07
N GLN A 332 2.24 -23.02 19.41
CA GLN A 332 2.84 -22.92 20.74
C GLN A 332 3.32 -21.50 21.04
N THR A 333 3.97 -20.84 20.08
CA THR A 333 4.41 -19.45 20.23
C THR A 333 3.22 -18.50 20.44
N LEU A 334 2.11 -18.71 19.73
CA LEU A 334 0.88 -17.94 19.94
C LEU A 334 0.29 -18.18 21.33
N VAL A 335 0.18 -19.44 21.78
CA VAL A 335 -0.30 -19.76 23.13
C VAL A 335 0.60 -19.14 24.20
N HIS A 336 1.91 -19.19 24.01
CA HIS A 336 2.86 -18.54 24.88
C HIS A 336 2.66 -17.02 24.89
N LEU A 337 2.52 -16.38 23.73
CA LEU A 337 2.26 -14.93 23.62
C LEU A 337 0.95 -14.53 24.32
N LEU A 338 -0.10 -15.35 24.24
CA LEU A 338 -1.37 -15.10 24.94
C LEU A 338 -1.22 -15.13 26.47
N TRP A 339 -0.41 -16.07 26.98
CA TRP A 339 -0.21 -16.23 28.43
C TRP A 339 0.84 -15.28 29.00
N HIS A 340 1.82 -14.90 28.18
CA HIS A 340 2.90 -14.00 28.55
C HIS A 340 2.36 -12.65 29.05
N GLN A 341 2.89 -12.16 30.17
CA GLN A 341 2.52 -10.88 30.80
C GLN A 341 1.01 -10.61 30.92
N ARG A 342 0.19 -11.67 31.06
CA ARG A 342 -1.29 -11.56 31.09
C ARG A 342 -1.87 -10.86 29.86
N ASN A 343 -1.31 -11.11 28.68
CA ASN A 343 -1.80 -10.56 27.39
C ASN A 343 -3.27 -10.91 27.12
N TYR A 344 -3.74 -12.07 27.59
CA TYR A 344 -5.15 -12.45 27.53
C TYR A 344 -6.12 -11.40 28.13
N ILE A 345 -5.71 -10.62 29.13
CA ILE A 345 -6.56 -9.57 29.72
C ILE A 345 -6.82 -8.46 28.70
N LEU A 346 -5.77 -8.01 28.01
CA LEU A 346 -5.88 -6.96 26.99
C LEU A 346 -6.70 -7.44 25.79
N ILE A 347 -6.49 -8.70 25.36
CA ILE A 347 -7.27 -9.31 24.28
C ILE A 347 -8.74 -9.44 24.67
N PHE A 348 -9.01 -9.88 25.89
CA PHE A 348 -10.38 -9.95 26.41
C PHE A 348 -11.03 -8.56 26.47
N ALA A 349 -10.30 -7.54 26.92
CA ALA A 349 -10.77 -6.15 26.91
C ALA A 349 -11.09 -5.66 25.50
N TRP A 350 -10.21 -5.92 24.51
CA TRP A 350 -10.47 -5.61 23.10
C TRP A 350 -11.73 -6.30 22.59
N LEU A 351 -11.94 -7.58 22.91
CA LEU A 351 -13.12 -8.32 22.49
C LEU A 351 -14.40 -7.73 23.11
N VAL A 352 -14.39 -7.43 24.42
CA VAL A 352 -15.53 -6.82 25.11
C VAL A 352 -15.86 -5.44 24.53
N ILE A 353 -14.85 -4.57 24.37
CA ILE A 353 -15.06 -3.21 23.83
C ILE A 353 -15.54 -3.28 22.39
N THR A 354 -14.91 -4.13 21.56
CA THR A 354 -15.29 -4.30 20.14
C THR A 354 -16.71 -4.83 20.01
N THR A 355 -17.09 -5.85 20.77
CA THR A 355 -18.44 -6.44 20.70
C THR A 355 -19.52 -5.45 21.15
N LEU A 356 -19.33 -4.79 22.29
CA LEU A 356 -20.25 -3.77 22.80
C LEU A 356 -20.38 -2.58 21.82
N TYR A 357 -19.25 -2.11 21.30
CA TYR A 357 -19.24 -0.94 20.42
C TYR A 357 -19.78 -1.26 19.02
N VAL A 358 -19.53 -2.46 18.47
CA VAL A 358 -20.18 -2.91 17.23
C VAL A 358 -21.69 -3.08 17.42
N ALA A 359 -22.15 -3.59 18.57
CA ALA A 359 -23.57 -3.65 18.88
C ALA A 359 -24.21 -2.25 18.93
N TYR A 360 -23.52 -1.28 19.55
CA TYR A 360 -23.93 0.13 19.54
C TYR A 360 -23.99 0.71 18.13
N ILE A 361 -22.96 0.51 17.31
CA ILE A 361 -22.93 0.95 15.92
C ILE A 361 -24.07 0.31 15.12
N ALA A 362 -24.33 -0.98 15.30
CA ALA A 362 -25.42 -1.68 14.64
C ALA A 362 -26.80 -1.11 15.02
N GLN A 363 -26.98 -0.72 16.30
CA GLN A 363 -28.19 -0.05 16.76
C GLN A 363 -28.32 1.36 16.14
N LEU A 364 -27.23 2.11 16.04
CA LEU A 364 -27.20 3.43 15.41
C LEU A 364 -27.49 3.34 13.90
N ALA A 365 -26.95 2.34 13.22
CA ALA A 365 -27.19 2.07 11.81
C ALA A 365 -28.69 1.80 11.53
N ARG A 366 -29.39 1.09 12.43
CA ARG A 366 -30.84 0.87 12.33
C ARG A 366 -31.64 2.18 12.40
N ARG A 367 -31.13 3.21 13.07
CA ARG A 367 -31.78 4.53 13.20
C ARG A 367 -31.60 5.44 11.97
N LYS A 368 -31.10 4.91 10.84
CA LYS A 368 -30.80 5.66 9.60
C LYS A 368 -29.85 6.85 9.84
N GLY A 369 -28.80 6.65 10.63
CA GLY A 369 -27.73 7.64 10.79
C GLY A 369 -26.98 7.89 9.47
N ASN A 370 -26.39 9.07 9.32
CA ASN A 370 -25.54 9.40 8.17
C ASN A 370 -24.37 8.40 8.09
N LEU A 371 -24.23 7.70 6.95
CA LEU A 371 -23.19 6.68 6.74
C LEU A 371 -21.78 7.21 7.00
N SER A 372 -21.53 8.48 6.64
CA SER A 372 -20.24 9.13 6.88
C SER A 372 -19.91 9.21 8.37
N TYR A 373 -20.91 9.53 9.21
CA TYR A 373 -20.77 9.58 10.66
C TYR A 373 -20.60 8.17 11.26
N LEU A 374 -21.36 7.18 10.76
CA LEU A 374 -21.25 5.79 11.21
C LEU A 374 -19.82 5.25 11.02
N ARG A 375 -19.15 5.61 9.92
CA ARG A 375 -17.76 5.20 9.68
C ARG A 375 -16.78 5.74 10.70
N LYS A 376 -16.95 6.98 11.17
CA LYS A 376 -16.04 7.58 12.16
C LYS A 376 -16.08 6.83 13.50
N HIS A 377 -17.17 6.14 13.83
CA HIS A 377 -17.18 5.24 14.99
C HIS A 377 -16.19 4.07 14.84
N TYR A 378 -16.06 3.46 13.66
CA TYR A 378 -15.04 2.42 13.44
C TYR A 378 -13.61 2.96 13.56
N HIS A 379 -13.39 4.22 13.17
CA HIS A 379 -12.10 4.88 13.34
C HIS A 379 -11.80 5.08 14.83
N PHE A 380 -12.79 5.54 15.60
CA PHE A 380 -12.67 5.69 17.04
C PHE A 380 -12.44 4.34 17.74
N LEU A 381 -13.11 3.27 17.31
CA LEU A 381 -12.90 1.93 17.87
C LEU A 381 -11.46 1.45 17.64
N LEU A 382 -10.93 1.64 16.43
CA LEU A 382 -9.54 1.33 16.12
C LEU A 382 -8.57 2.13 17.00
N PHE A 383 -8.82 3.44 17.14
CA PHE A 383 -8.05 4.32 18.02
C PHE A 383 -8.02 3.83 19.46
N VAL A 384 -9.19 3.57 20.05
CA VAL A 384 -9.29 3.13 21.45
C VAL A 384 -8.56 1.80 21.67
N ASN A 385 -8.73 0.83 20.77
CA ASN A 385 -8.03 -0.45 20.88
C ASN A 385 -6.50 -0.30 20.77
N ALA A 386 -6.02 0.49 19.82
CA ALA A 386 -4.59 0.76 19.65
C ALA A 386 -4.02 1.48 20.90
N GLN A 387 -4.69 2.53 21.38
CA GLN A 387 -4.24 3.30 22.54
C GLN A 387 -4.18 2.46 23.83
N MET A 388 -5.14 1.55 24.05
CA MET A 388 -5.06 0.62 25.20
C MET A 388 -3.80 -0.23 25.16
N SER A 389 -3.30 -0.60 23.98
CA SER A 389 -2.02 -1.31 23.82
C SER A 389 -0.85 -0.44 24.26
N PHE A 390 -0.84 0.83 23.87
CA PHE A 390 0.22 1.78 24.21
C PHE A 390 0.25 2.06 25.71
N PHE A 391 -0.91 2.31 26.34
CA PHE A 391 -1.02 2.47 27.79
C PHE A 391 -0.58 1.21 28.56
N SER A 392 -0.82 0.02 27.99
CA SER A 392 -0.41 -1.24 28.60
C SER A 392 1.06 -1.61 28.33
N GLY A 393 1.78 -0.84 27.52
CA GLY A 393 3.16 -1.15 27.10
C GLY A 393 3.26 -2.40 26.20
N LYS A 394 2.18 -2.78 25.52
CA LYS A 394 2.05 -4.05 24.76
C LYS A 394 2.02 -3.82 23.24
N ALA A 395 2.95 -3.01 22.74
CA ALA A 395 3.03 -2.68 21.32
C ALA A 395 3.30 -3.90 20.43
N GLU A 396 4.15 -4.85 20.87
CA GLU A 396 4.38 -6.11 20.13
C GLU A 396 3.07 -6.88 19.88
N LEU A 397 2.24 -7.00 20.91
CA LEU A 397 0.94 -7.68 20.80
C LEU A 397 0.01 -6.95 19.82
N LEU A 398 0.05 -5.62 19.81
CA LEU A 398 -0.70 -4.82 18.84
C LEU A 398 -0.21 -5.10 17.41
N VAL A 399 1.10 -5.13 17.15
CA VAL A 399 1.65 -5.45 15.81
C VAL A 399 1.13 -6.79 15.34
N VAL A 400 1.25 -7.84 16.18
CA VAL A 400 0.76 -9.18 15.86
C VAL A 400 -0.75 -9.17 15.59
N ALA A 401 -1.54 -8.54 16.46
CA ALA A 401 -2.99 -8.45 16.31
C ALA A 401 -3.41 -7.71 15.03
N LEU A 402 -2.71 -6.62 14.68
CA LEU A 402 -2.94 -5.87 13.44
C LEU A 402 -2.57 -6.70 12.21
N SER A 403 -1.45 -7.44 12.23
CA SER A 403 -1.08 -8.35 11.14
C SER A 403 -2.17 -9.42 10.91
N PHE A 404 -2.67 -10.03 11.97
CA PHE A 404 -3.78 -11.00 11.88
C PHE A 404 -5.06 -10.35 11.36
N ALA A 405 -5.46 -9.20 11.91
CA ALA A 405 -6.66 -8.50 11.48
C ALA A 405 -6.58 -8.07 10.00
N PHE A 406 -5.41 -7.62 9.54
CA PHE A 406 -5.17 -7.22 8.16
C PHE A 406 -5.30 -8.40 7.20
N LEU A 407 -4.62 -9.52 7.49
CA LEU A 407 -4.73 -10.74 6.70
C LEU A 407 -6.15 -11.32 6.70
N LEU A 408 -6.85 -11.24 7.83
CA LEU A 408 -8.25 -11.66 7.94
C LEU A 408 -9.17 -10.81 7.07
N LEU A 409 -9.04 -9.48 7.08
CA LEU A 409 -9.86 -8.60 6.24
C LEU A 409 -9.63 -8.86 4.74
N LEU A 410 -8.37 -9.09 4.33
CA LEU A 410 -8.06 -9.49 2.96
C LEU A 410 -8.70 -10.84 2.59
N LEU A 411 -8.59 -11.84 3.47
CA LEU A 411 -9.21 -13.16 3.25
C LEU A 411 -10.73 -13.07 3.17
N LEU A 412 -11.37 -12.30 4.06
CA LEU A 412 -12.81 -12.09 4.06
C LEU A 412 -13.29 -11.44 2.76
N GLU A 413 -12.52 -10.49 2.21
CA GLU A 413 -12.87 -9.84 0.94
C GLU A 413 -12.73 -10.79 -0.25
N VAL A 414 -11.67 -11.60 -0.30
CA VAL A 414 -11.50 -12.66 -1.30
C VAL A 414 -12.65 -13.68 -1.20
N ALA A 415 -12.95 -14.15 0.01
CA ALA A 415 -14.05 -15.08 0.26
C ALA A 415 -15.41 -14.49 -0.14
N ARG A 416 -15.66 -13.21 0.18
CA ARG A 416 -16.88 -12.50 -0.21
C ARG A 416 -17.05 -12.50 -1.72
N LYS A 417 -15.99 -12.23 -2.48
CA LYS A 417 -16.01 -12.24 -3.95
C LYS A 417 -16.24 -13.62 -4.53
N ILE A 418 -15.63 -14.64 -3.95
CA ILE A 418 -15.87 -16.03 -4.34
C ILE A 418 -17.34 -16.40 -4.09
N CYS A 419 -17.88 -16.10 -2.91
CA CYS A 419 -19.28 -16.39 -2.58
C CYS A 419 -20.27 -15.61 -3.48
N GLU A 420 -19.95 -14.35 -3.81
CA GLU A 420 -20.75 -13.52 -4.74
C GLU A 420 -20.83 -14.17 -6.13
N ALA A 421 -19.73 -14.73 -6.62
CA ALA A 421 -19.69 -15.42 -7.91
C ALA A 421 -20.34 -16.83 -7.89
N LEU A 422 -20.16 -17.59 -6.81
CA LEU A 422 -20.66 -18.96 -6.72
C LEU A 422 -22.15 -19.05 -6.34
N SER A 423 -22.65 -18.14 -5.51
CA SER A 423 -23.99 -18.21 -4.92
C SER A 423 -24.56 -16.81 -4.66
N PRO A 424 -24.92 -16.06 -5.72
CA PRO A 424 -25.35 -14.65 -5.60
C PRO A 424 -26.56 -14.44 -4.69
N ASN A 425 -27.51 -15.38 -4.64
CA ASN A 425 -28.77 -15.22 -3.87
C ASN A 425 -28.65 -15.49 -2.36
N HIS A 426 -27.62 -16.24 -1.93
CA HIS A 426 -27.47 -16.73 -0.54
C HIS A 426 -26.26 -16.14 0.22
N ASN A 427 -25.61 -15.10 -0.31
CA ASN A 427 -24.41 -14.54 0.30
C ASN A 427 -24.73 -13.63 1.52
N THR A 428 -24.83 -14.24 2.71
CA THR A 428 -25.04 -13.54 3.99
C THR A 428 -23.91 -12.55 4.30
N LEU A 429 -22.67 -12.89 3.93
CA LEU A 429 -21.50 -12.02 4.11
C LEU A 429 -21.61 -10.75 3.25
N HIS A 430 -22.00 -10.90 1.99
CA HIS A 430 -22.29 -9.75 1.11
C HIS A 430 -23.46 -8.92 1.64
N LYS A 431 -24.56 -9.54 2.11
CA LYS A 431 -25.69 -8.81 2.72
C LYS A 431 -25.30 -8.06 4.00
N PHE A 432 -24.36 -8.58 4.78
CA PHE A 432 -23.84 -7.89 5.96
C PHE A 432 -22.96 -6.71 5.54
N ILE A 433 -21.96 -6.95 4.69
CA ILE A 433 -20.98 -5.95 4.28
C ILE A 433 -21.63 -4.82 3.47
N THR A 434 -22.58 -5.12 2.58
CA THR A 434 -23.30 -4.11 1.75
C THR A 434 -24.04 -3.06 2.55
N ARG A 435 -24.36 -3.30 3.83
CA ARG A 435 -24.96 -2.28 4.72
C ARG A 435 -23.98 -1.19 5.11
N PHE A 436 -22.68 -1.42 4.92
CA PHE A 436 -21.58 -0.53 5.32
C PHE A 436 -20.77 -0.01 4.12
N ILE A 437 -21.20 -0.34 2.90
CA ILE A 437 -20.57 0.06 1.62
C ILE A 437 -20.95 1.51 1.28
N ASP A 438 -19.97 2.32 0.91
CA ASP A 438 -20.14 3.66 0.35
C ASP A 438 -20.04 3.66 -1.19
N ASP A 439 -20.25 4.79 -1.85
CA ASP A 439 -20.12 4.96 -3.30
C ASP A 439 -18.77 4.46 -3.87
N ARG A 440 -17.71 4.50 -3.05
CA ARG A 440 -16.38 3.96 -3.36
C ARG A 440 -16.38 2.44 -3.48
N ASP A 441 -17.07 1.76 -2.56
CA ASP A 441 -17.12 0.30 -2.45
C ASP A 441 -18.16 -0.33 -3.41
N ARG A 442 -19.00 0.49 -4.06
CA ARG A 442 -20.02 0.04 -5.03
C ARG A 442 -19.46 -0.53 -6.32
N ARG A 443 -18.17 -0.31 -6.61
CA ARG A 443 -17.53 -0.73 -7.87
C ARG A 443 -16.96 -2.14 -7.87
N GLY A 444 -17.16 -2.88 -6.78
CA GLY A 444 -16.85 -4.30 -6.76
C GLY A 444 -16.18 -4.69 -5.45
N LEU A 445 -15.01 -4.15 -5.15
CA LEU A 445 -14.29 -4.45 -3.92
C LEU A 445 -14.69 -3.52 -2.77
N VAL A 446 -14.75 -4.07 -1.56
CA VAL A 446 -14.99 -3.31 -0.33
C VAL A 446 -13.65 -3.06 0.35
N VAL A 447 -13.05 -1.93 0.01
CA VAL A 447 -11.65 -1.61 0.36
C VAL A 447 -11.55 -0.63 1.52
N THR A 448 -12.62 0.10 1.84
CA THR A 448 -12.59 1.15 2.87
C THR A 448 -12.07 0.66 4.22
N HIS A 449 -12.50 -0.52 4.69
CA HIS A 449 -12.05 -1.09 5.95
C HIS A 449 -10.62 -1.64 5.89
N ILE A 450 -10.22 -2.17 4.73
CA ILE A 450 -8.84 -2.63 4.50
C ILE A 450 -7.90 -1.42 4.50
N TYR A 451 -8.28 -0.32 3.85
CA TYR A 451 -7.51 0.92 3.81
C TYR A 451 -7.35 1.56 5.17
N LEU A 452 -8.43 1.64 5.97
CA LEU A 452 -8.36 2.16 7.34
C LEU A 452 -7.34 1.39 8.17
N LEU A 453 -7.38 0.06 8.11
CA LEU A 453 -6.44 -0.77 8.87
C LEU A 453 -5.03 -0.71 8.29
N ALA A 454 -4.88 -0.78 6.97
CA ALA A 454 -3.59 -0.74 6.28
C ALA A 454 -2.86 0.59 6.52
N GLY A 455 -3.59 1.72 6.48
CA GLY A 455 -3.02 3.04 6.74
C GLY A 455 -2.39 3.13 8.13
N VAL A 456 -2.99 2.51 9.14
CA VAL A 456 -2.42 2.45 10.51
C VAL A 456 -1.34 1.37 10.62
N TYR A 457 -1.58 0.19 10.07
CA TYR A 457 -0.72 -0.99 10.20
C TYR A 457 0.64 -0.81 9.51
N LEU A 458 0.67 -0.28 8.28
CA LEU A 458 1.89 -0.20 7.46
C LEU A 458 2.99 0.67 8.11
N PRO A 459 2.69 1.89 8.60
CA PRO A 459 3.66 2.69 9.37
C PRO A 459 4.21 1.96 10.61
N ILE A 460 3.33 1.32 11.39
CA ILE A 460 3.68 0.64 12.64
C ILE A 460 4.60 -0.55 12.35
N VAL A 461 4.22 -1.41 11.38
CA VAL A 461 5.01 -2.60 11.05
C VAL A 461 6.33 -2.24 10.38
N ALA A 462 6.38 -1.15 9.61
CA ALA A 462 7.60 -0.67 9.00
C ALA A 462 8.65 -0.34 10.06
N ASP A 463 8.30 0.39 11.11
CA ASP A 463 9.24 0.68 12.19
C ASP A 463 9.53 -0.54 13.07
N ALA A 464 8.50 -1.33 13.41
CA ALA A 464 8.68 -2.55 14.19
C ALA A 464 9.73 -3.48 13.56
N LEU A 465 9.65 -3.69 12.24
CA LEU A 465 10.53 -4.59 11.49
C LEU A 465 11.84 -3.96 11.05
N LEU A 466 11.90 -2.66 10.77
CA LEU A 466 13.11 -2.03 10.22
C LEU A 466 14.00 -1.39 11.29
N ASN A 467 13.49 -1.17 12.51
CA ASN A 467 14.28 -0.59 13.60
C ASN A 467 15.37 -1.56 14.07
N SER A 468 16.64 -1.16 13.92
CA SER A 468 17.82 -1.95 14.33
C SER A 468 17.85 -2.25 15.83
N GLN A 469 17.23 -1.41 16.66
CA GLN A 469 17.14 -1.62 18.11
C GLN A 469 16.33 -2.86 18.48
N ASN A 470 15.42 -3.28 17.59
CA ASN A 470 14.65 -4.51 17.73
C ASN A 470 15.43 -5.76 17.29
N TYR A 471 16.73 -5.65 17.04
CA TYR A 471 17.59 -6.77 16.68
C TYR A 471 18.76 -6.90 17.67
N LEU A 472 18.91 -8.09 18.25
CA LEU A 472 20.08 -8.44 19.06
C LEU A 472 21.12 -9.15 18.19
N ARG A 473 22.34 -8.60 18.12
CA ARG A 473 23.46 -9.26 17.46
C ARG A 473 24.07 -10.35 18.35
N LYS A 474 23.95 -11.62 17.95
CA LYS A 474 24.63 -12.79 18.52
C LYS A 474 25.67 -13.31 17.50
N GLY A 475 26.91 -12.83 17.60
CA GLY A 475 27.98 -13.19 16.68
C GLY A 475 27.76 -12.64 15.26
N THR A 476 27.73 -13.54 14.26
CA THR A 476 27.41 -13.21 12.86
C THR A 476 25.91 -13.10 12.58
N ARG A 477 25.06 -13.48 13.52
CA ARG A 477 23.60 -13.50 13.39
C ARG A 477 22.97 -12.36 14.19
N SER A 478 21.85 -11.85 13.71
CA SER A 478 20.96 -10.98 14.49
C SER A 478 19.62 -11.68 14.71
N VAL A 479 19.04 -11.50 15.88
CA VAL A 479 17.77 -12.11 16.28
C VAL A 479 16.77 -11.00 16.54
N PHE A 480 15.59 -11.09 15.92
CA PHE A 480 14.51 -10.14 16.18
C PHE A 480 13.98 -10.30 17.60
N LEU A 481 14.05 -9.23 18.38
CA LEU A 481 13.45 -9.10 19.71
C LEU A 481 12.84 -7.72 19.82
N PHE A 482 11.52 -7.64 19.94
CA PHE A 482 10.82 -6.36 20.10
C PHE A 482 11.23 -5.70 21.43
N ARG A 483 11.92 -4.57 21.35
CA ARG A 483 12.53 -3.87 22.50
C ARG A 483 12.08 -2.42 22.58
N ASP A 484 12.03 -1.75 21.45
CA ASP A 484 11.72 -0.34 21.36
C ASP A 484 10.59 -0.08 20.37
N ALA A 485 9.77 0.91 20.70
CA ALA A 485 8.64 1.35 19.90
C ALA A 485 8.58 2.86 19.94
N ASP A 486 8.74 3.49 18.78
CA ASP A 486 8.52 4.92 18.66
C ASP A 486 7.01 5.21 18.66
N LEU A 487 6.45 5.39 19.86
CA LEU A 487 5.00 5.53 20.03
C LEU A 487 4.45 6.77 19.30
N ILE A 488 5.20 7.87 19.16
CA ILE A 488 4.73 9.04 18.40
C ILE A 488 4.69 8.70 16.91
N LEU A 489 5.69 7.98 16.40
CA LEU A 489 5.66 7.49 15.02
C LEU A 489 4.42 6.61 14.79
N TYR A 490 4.15 5.65 15.69
CA TYR A 490 3.02 4.72 15.59
C TYR A 490 1.69 5.48 15.63
N SER A 491 1.66 6.53 16.44
CA SER A 491 0.48 7.32 16.69
C SER A 491 0.27 8.46 15.72
N SER A 492 1.27 8.82 14.91
CA SER A 492 1.17 9.90 13.92
C SER A 492 0.03 9.64 12.93
N GLY A 493 0.07 8.49 12.25
CA GLY A 493 -0.95 8.06 11.30
C GLY A 493 -2.28 7.75 11.97
N LEU A 494 -2.25 7.10 13.14
CA LEU A 494 -3.43 6.76 13.92
C LEU A 494 -4.22 8.01 14.36
N ASN A 495 -3.55 9.02 14.91
CA ASN A 495 -4.20 10.25 15.36
C ASN A 495 -4.71 11.06 14.16
N ALA A 496 -3.95 11.14 13.07
CA ALA A 496 -4.37 11.88 11.88
C ALA A 496 -5.66 11.32 11.27
N ILE A 497 -5.78 10.01 11.13
CA ILE A 497 -6.95 9.37 10.52
C ILE A 497 -8.11 9.19 11.52
N CYS A 498 -7.84 8.79 12.75
CA CYS A 498 -8.92 8.46 13.67
C CYS A 498 -9.47 9.67 14.42
N ILE A 499 -8.61 10.61 14.80
CA ILE A 499 -9.00 11.83 15.52
C ILE A 499 -9.10 13.00 14.55
N GLY A 500 -8.00 13.34 13.86
CA GLY A 500 -7.93 14.47 12.93
C GLY A 500 -9.06 14.48 11.91
N ASP A 501 -9.12 13.46 11.05
CA ASP A 501 -10.12 13.35 9.98
C ASP A 501 -11.57 13.22 10.52
N SER A 502 -11.76 12.60 11.70
CA SER A 502 -13.08 12.61 12.37
C SER A 502 -13.50 14.02 12.80
N PHE A 503 -12.61 14.78 13.46
CA PHE A 503 -12.90 16.13 13.91
C PHE A 503 -12.96 17.13 12.76
N ALA A 504 -12.24 16.90 11.66
CA ALA A 504 -12.37 17.68 10.43
C ALA A 504 -13.77 17.58 9.85
N ALA A 505 -14.34 16.36 9.82
CA ALA A 505 -15.72 16.15 9.39
C ALA A 505 -16.75 16.81 10.32
N ILE A 506 -16.53 16.76 11.64
CA ILE A 506 -17.39 17.44 12.63
C ILE A 506 -17.31 18.96 12.45
N GLY A 507 -16.10 19.53 12.38
CA GLY A 507 -15.88 20.97 12.18
C GLY A 507 -16.44 21.45 10.84
N GLY A 508 -16.29 20.66 9.78
CA GLY A 508 -16.88 20.94 8.47
C GLY A 508 -18.40 20.90 8.44
N LEU A 509 -19.02 20.09 9.31
CA LEU A 509 -20.48 20.03 9.47
C LEU A 509 -21.02 21.21 10.30
N LEU A 510 -20.36 21.54 11.42
CA LEU A 510 -20.78 22.63 12.30
C LEU A 510 -20.54 24.01 11.68
N PHE A 511 -19.42 24.15 10.96
CA PHE A 511 -18.98 25.40 10.35
C PHE A 511 -18.62 25.16 8.87
N PRO A 512 -19.65 25.04 8.00
CA PRO A 512 -19.45 24.69 6.59
C PRO A 512 -18.84 25.84 5.76
N THR A 513 -18.87 27.07 6.27
CA THR A 513 -18.37 28.27 5.59
C THR A 513 -17.34 29.02 6.47
N PRO A 514 -16.29 29.62 5.88
CA PRO A 514 -15.96 29.60 4.45
C PRO A 514 -15.38 28.25 3.97
N LYS A 515 -15.68 27.90 2.71
CA LYS A 515 -15.09 26.74 2.03
C LYS A 515 -13.69 27.07 1.50
N ILE A 516 -12.79 26.09 1.51
CA ILE A 516 -11.45 26.24 0.95
C ILE A 516 -11.54 26.15 -0.58
N LYS A 517 -10.97 27.13 -1.28
CA LYS A 517 -10.96 27.14 -2.76
C LYS A 517 -10.22 25.92 -3.32
N ASN A 518 -10.70 25.37 -4.43
CA ASN A 518 -10.12 24.20 -5.11
C ASN A 518 -10.08 22.92 -4.24
N THR A 519 -11.05 22.75 -3.35
CA THR A 519 -11.23 21.51 -2.55
C THR A 519 -12.63 20.94 -2.78
N ASN A 520 -12.84 19.66 -2.47
CA ASN A 520 -14.16 19.04 -2.57
C ASN A 520 -14.96 19.31 -1.29
N ASN A 521 -15.58 20.50 -1.20
CA ASN A 521 -16.45 20.90 -0.09
C ASN A 521 -15.79 20.93 1.30
N LYS A 522 -14.45 21.03 1.39
CA LYS A 522 -13.75 21.17 2.67
C LYS A 522 -13.85 22.62 3.17
N SER A 523 -13.98 22.81 4.49
CA SER A 523 -14.07 24.13 5.13
C SER A 523 -12.80 24.48 5.90
N TYR A 524 -12.54 25.78 6.07
CA TYR A 524 -11.43 26.24 6.91
C TYR A 524 -11.59 25.81 8.37
N ALA A 525 -12.83 25.67 8.85
CA ALA A 525 -13.09 25.15 10.18
C ALA A 525 -12.76 23.66 10.30
N GLY A 526 -13.08 22.84 9.28
CA GLY A 526 -12.66 21.45 9.23
C GLY A 526 -11.14 21.30 9.30
N PHE A 527 -10.41 22.12 8.54
CA PHE A 527 -8.94 22.20 8.60
C PHE A 527 -8.43 22.56 10.01
N LEU A 528 -9.01 23.58 10.65
CA LEU A 528 -8.62 23.99 12.00
C LEU A 528 -8.89 22.88 13.03
N PHE A 529 -10.06 22.24 12.94
CA PHE A 529 -10.44 21.14 13.82
C PHE A 529 -9.48 19.97 13.68
N PHE A 530 -9.13 19.59 12.45
CA PHE A 530 -8.10 18.58 12.20
C PHE A 530 -6.80 18.92 12.92
N PHE A 531 -6.30 20.14 12.70
CA PHE A 531 -5.04 20.60 13.26
C PHE A 531 -5.06 20.56 14.79
N CYS A 532 -6.05 21.20 15.41
CA CYS A 532 -6.17 21.30 16.85
C CYS A 532 -6.38 19.94 17.52
N SER A 533 -7.23 19.07 16.95
CA SER A 533 -7.51 17.76 17.55
C SER A 533 -6.31 16.82 17.43
N THR A 534 -5.64 16.81 16.27
CA THR A 534 -4.44 15.97 16.06
C THR A 534 -3.30 16.44 16.95
N PHE A 535 -3.08 17.76 17.03
CA PHE A 535 -2.05 18.36 17.87
C PHE A 535 -2.29 18.05 19.35
N LEU A 536 -3.50 18.29 19.84
CA LEU A 536 -3.86 18.03 21.23
C LEU A 536 -3.76 16.53 21.57
N SER A 537 -4.27 15.66 20.69
CA SER A 537 -4.24 14.22 20.94
C SER A 537 -2.82 13.66 21.01
N LEU A 538 -1.94 14.05 20.08
CA LEU A 538 -0.53 13.66 20.11
C LEU A 538 0.22 14.28 21.31
N LEU A 539 -0.11 15.50 21.70
CA LEU A 539 0.47 16.15 22.88
C LEU A 539 0.09 15.42 24.17
N LEU A 540 -1.19 15.06 24.33
CA LEU A 540 -1.69 14.28 25.46
C LEU A 540 -1.02 12.90 25.48
N GLU A 541 -0.87 12.26 24.33
CA GLU A 541 -0.21 10.97 24.24
C GLU A 541 1.28 11.05 24.63
N SER A 542 2.01 12.04 24.11
CA SER A 542 3.41 12.27 24.50
C SER A 542 3.55 12.54 26.00
N TYR A 543 2.57 13.20 26.62
CA TYR A 543 2.54 13.47 28.06
C TYR A 543 2.22 12.21 28.89
N PHE A 544 1.11 11.53 28.60
CA PHE A 544 0.60 10.43 29.43
C PHE A 544 1.26 9.08 29.15
N VAL A 545 1.64 8.82 27.90
CA VAL A 545 2.19 7.52 27.47
C VAL A 545 3.71 7.56 27.48
N GLN A 546 4.32 8.52 26.78
CA GLN A 546 5.77 8.57 26.63
C GLN A 546 6.50 9.29 27.78
N LYS A 547 5.81 10.13 28.55
CA LYS A 547 6.39 10.96 29.63
C LYS A 547 7.51 11.90 29.15
N THR A 548 7.51 12.29 27.86
CA THR A 548 8.53 13.16 27.23
C THR A 548 7.91 14.28 26.37
N PRO A 549 7.00 15.10 26.93
CA PRO A 549 6.10 15.99 26.17
C PRO A 549 6.79 17.02 25.26
N LEU A 550 7.99 17.49 25.64
CA LEU A 550 8.68 18.56 24.93
C LEU A 550 9.71 18.05 23.91
N ALA A 551 10.08 16.78 23.97
CA ALA A 551 11.14 16.24 23.11
C ALA A 551 10.73 16.23 21.63
N SER A 552 9.45 16.03 21.36
CA SER A 552 8.91 15.81 20.01
C SER A 552 7.90 16.88 19.56
N LEU A 553 7.85 18.02 20.25
CA LEU A 553 6.86 19.07 20.00
C LEU A 553 6.89 19.59 18.55
N THR A 554 8.09 19.72 17.96
CA THR A 554 8.26 20.15 16.57
C THR A 554 7.66 19.13 15.59
N ALA A 555 7.91 17.83 15.82
CA ALA A 555 7.33 16.77 15.01
C ALA A 555 5.80 16.73 15.16
N ILE A 556 5.27 16.83 16.38
CA ILE A 556 3.82 16.85 16.66
C ILE A 556 3.13 18.03 15.95
N PHE A 557 3.71 19.22 16.04
CA PHE A 557 3.20 20.40 15.36
C PHE A 557 3.19 20.22 13.83
N MET A 558 4.30 19.72 13.27
CA MET A 558 4.43 19.53 11.83
C MET A 558 3.52 18.42 11.28
N ILE A 559 3.38 17.30 12.00
CA ILE A 559 2.40 16.26 11.67
C ILE A 559 0.99 16.86 11.59
N SER A 560 0.61 17.66 12.59
CA SER A 560 -0.72 18.26 12.67
C SER A 560 -0.94 19.27 11.53
N LEU A 561 0.06 20.10 11.23
CA LEU A 561 0.00 21.11 10.18
C LEU A 561 -0.02 20.51 8.78
N PHE A 562 0.98 19.69 8.44
CA PHE A 562 1.06 19.06 7.13
C PHE A 562 -0.06 18.04 6.93
N GLY A 563 -0.48 17.33 7.98
CA GLY A 563 -1.66 16.45 7.96
C GLY A 563 -2.95 17.21 7.63
N ALA A 564 -3.20 18.34 8.29
CA ALA A 564 -4.37 19.18 8.01
C ALA A 564 -4.33 19.74 6.58
N LEU A 565 -3.16 20.21 6.13
CA LEU A 565 -2.98 20.73 4.77
C LEU A 565 -3.23 19.63 3.74
N PHE A 566 -2.69 18.44 3.98
CA PHE A 566 -2.85 17.30 3.08
C PHE A 566 -4.32 16.85 3.01
N GLU A 567 -4.97 16.66 4.17
CA GLU A 567 -6.39 16.29 4.27
C GLU A 567 -7.31 17.27 3.54
N ALA A 568 -7.05 18.58 3.66
CA ALA A 568 -7.87 19.62 3.05
C ALA A 568 -7.90 19.55 1.51
N TYR A 569 -6.81 19.08 0.88
CA TYR A 569 -6.71 18.96 -0.58
C TYR A 569 -6.80 17.52 -1.09
N LEU A 570 -6.82 16.53 -0.20
CA LEU A 570 -6.96 15.14 -0.57
C LEU A 570 -8.41 14.85 -0.96
N HIS A 571 -8.60 14.46 -2.22
CA HIS A 571 -9.93 14.21 -2.77
C HIS A 571 -10.43 12.79 -2.47
N ASP A 572 -9.53 11.81 -2.54
CA ASP A 572 -9.81 10.40 -2.32
C ASP A 572 -8.65 9.74 -1.57
N ILE A 573 -8.91 8.58 -0.92
CA ILE A 573 -7.90 7.71 -0.28
C ILE A 573 -7.27 8.26 1.01
N ASP A 574 -8.00 9.11 1.73
CA ASP A 574 -7.67 9.54 3.10
C ASP A 574 -7.25 8.37 3.99
N ASN A 575 -7.99 7.26 3.94
CA ASN A 575 -7.74 6.17 4.87
C ASN A 575 -6.39 5.45 4.75
N LEU A 576 -5.75 5.48 3.58
CA LEU A 576 -4.46 4.83 3.35
C LEU A 576 -3.32 5.84 3.24
N ILE A 577 -3.52 6.90 2.45
CA ILE A 577 -2.43 7.84 2.11
C ILE A 577 -2.20 8.85 3.23
N LEU A 578 -3.24 9.31 3.93
CA LEU A 578 -3.05 10.30 5.01
C LEU A 578 -2.14 9.74 6.11
N PRO A 579 -2.34 8.52 6.65
CA PRO A 579 -1.41 7.92 7.61
C PRO A 579 0.02 7.77 7.10
N MET A 580 0.20 7.29 5.85
CA MET A 580 1.53 7.16 5.24
C MET A 580 2.21 8.51 5.06
N PHE A 581 1.45 9.55 4.72
CA PHE A 581 1.95 10.91 4.57
C PHE A 581 2.35 11.51 5.92
N THR A 582 1.53 11.36 6.97
CA THR A 582 1.90 11.85 8.32
C THR A 582 3.06 11.10 8.94
N PHE A 583 3.20 9.80 8.63
CA PHE A 583 4.40 9.03 8.95
C PHE A 583 5.64 9.62 8.26
N CYS A 584 5.54 9.90 6.95
CA CYS A 584 6.61 10.58 6.20
C CYS A 584 6.98 11.94 6.82
N VAL A 585 5.98 12.74 7.20
CA VAL A 585 6.20 14.01 7.91
C VAL A 585 6.95 13.79 9.22
N TYR A 586 6.59 12.78 10.02
CA TYR A 586 7.34 12.48 11.24
C TYR A 586 8.82 12.21 10.93
N LEU A 587 9.12 11.37 9.94
CA LEU A 587 10.51 11.06 9.53
C LEU A 587 11.28 12.32 9.08
N CYS A 588 10.60 13.31 8.50
CA CYS A 588 11.22 14.59 8.15
C CYS A 588 11.60 15.42 9.38
N PHE A 589 10.85 15.29 10.48
CA PHE A 589 10.94 16.18 11.64
C PHE A 589 11.39 15.53 12.95
N GLU A 590 11.61 14.22 12.98
CA GLU A 590 12.29 13.52 14.07
C GLU A 590 13.71 14.08 14.29
N LYS A 591 14.21 13.97 15.52
CA LYS A 591 15.45 14.63 15.95
C LYS A 591 16.70 13.93 15.45
#